data_AF-A0A7X5N2N6-F1
#
_entry.id   AF-A0A7X5N2N6-F1
#
_cell.length_a   1.000
_cell.length_b   1.000
_cell.length_c   1.000
_cell.angle_alpha   90.00
_cell.angle_beta   90.00
_cell.angle_gamma   90.00
#
_symmetry.space_group_name_H-M   'P 1'
#
loop_
_entity.id
_entity.type
_entity.pdbx_description
1 polymer ?
#
loop_
_entity_poly.entity_id
_entity_poly.type
_entity_poly.pdbx_seq_one_letter_code
_entity_poly.pdbx_strand_id
1 'polypeptide(L)'
;TAEDLPDASFAGQQETFLNVTGADDVVHKVKEVFASLYNDRAIAYRVHHGFKHEDVFLSAGVQLMVRSGVGAAGVLFTLDTESGFRDVVFVTSSFGLGEMVVQGAVNPDEFYVYKPTLTAGKPAILRRSLGSKAIRMVYSDVPGERVRTEDTPVELRSTFSISDEDVQELSKQALVIEKHYGRPMDIEWAKDGVSGKLFIV
;
A
#
# COMPACT_ATOMS: atom_id res chain seq x y z
N THR A 1 20.53 -2.38 8.78
CA THR A 1 19.57 -3.49 8.64
C THR A 1 19.87 -4.18 7.31
N ALA A 2 19.30 -5.35 6.98
CA ALA A 2 19.62 -6.02 5.71
C ALA A 2 19.06 -5.30 4.45
N GLU A 3 18.33 -4.20 4.67
CA GLU A 3 17.74 -3.30 3.66
C GLU A 3 18.79 -2.46 2.90
N ASP A 4 20.04 -2.39 3.39
CA ASP A 4 21.14 -1.64 2.75
C ASP A 4 21.80 -2.38 1.58
N LEU A 5 21.27 -3.54 1.17
CA LEU A 5 21.81 -4.31 0.04
C LEU A 5 21.00 -4.07 -1.24
N PRO A 6 21.64 -3.66 -2.36
CA PRO A 6 20.96 -3.28 -3.59
C PRO A 6 19.97 -4.30 -4.16
N ASP A 7 20.18 -5.58 -3.86
CA ASP A 7 19.40 -6.72 -4.37
C ASP A 7 18.52 -7.40 -3.30
N ALA A 8 18.49 -6.87 -2.06
CA ALA A 8 17.74 -7.47 -0.96
C ALA A 8 16.39 -6.79 -0.76
N SER A 9 15.36 -7.29 -1.47
CA SER A 9 13.97 -6.93 -1.16
C SER A 9 13.37 -7.94 -0.18
N PHE A 10 13.11 -7.47 1.05
CA PHE A 10 12.34 -8.22 2.06
C PHE A 10 10.82 -8.02 1.89
N ALA A 11 10.39 -7.40 0.78
CA ALA A 11 8.98 -7.17 0.49
C ALA A 11 8.18 -8.49 0.58
N GLY A 12 7.13 -8.47 1.39
CA GLY A 12 6.26 -9.63 1.61
C GLY A 12 6.89 -10.82 2.36
N GLN A 13 8.03 -10.64 3.04
CA GLN A 13 8.66 -11.69 3.87
C GLN A 13 8.36 -11.57 5.37
N GLN A 14 8.09 -10.36 5.85
CA GLN A 14 7.78 -10.08 7.25
C GLN A 14 6.27 -9.96 7.46
N GLU A 15 5.82 -10.21 8.69
CA GLU A 15 4.39 -10.11 9.02
C GLU A 15 3.96 -8.66 9.24
N THR A 16 2.81 -8.31 8.67
CA THR A 16 2.09 -7.05 8.92
C THR A 16 0.80 -7.33 9.65
N PHE A 17 0.47 -6.48 10.61
CA PHE A 17 -0.71 -6.64 11.46
C PHE A 17 -1.56 -5.39 11.45
N LEU A 18 -2.79 -5.52 10.94
CA LEU A 18 -3.74 -4.41 10.82
C LEU A 18 -4.72 -4.39 12.00
N ASN A 19 -5.30 -3.20 12.24
CA ASN A 19 -6.37 -2.96 13.21
C ASN A 19 -6.08 -3.52 14.63
N VAL A 20 -4.87 -3.31 15.13
CA VAL A 20 -4.48 -3.70 16.50
C VAL A 20 -4.92 -2.62 17.49
N THR A 21 -5.63 -3.01 18.56
CA THR A 21 -6.19 -2.07 19.54
C THR A 21 -5.75 -2.42 20.95
N GLY A 22 -5.29 -1.42 21.71
CA GLY A 22 -4.85 -1.60 23.09
C GLY A 22 -3.34 -1.80 23.21
N ALA A 23 -2.75 -1.25 24.27
CA ALA A 23 -1.30 -1.24 24.45
C ALA A 23 -0.71 -2.66 24.56
N ASP A 24 -1.37 -3.56 25.29
CA ASP A 24 -0.90 -4.93 25.48
C ASP A 24 -0.89 -5.72 24.17
N ASP A 25 -1.94 -5.59 23.36
CA ASP A 25 -2.03 -6.23 22.04
C ASP A 25 -1.00 -5.68 21.06
N VAL A 26 -0.74 -4.36 21.07
CA VAL A 26 0.33 -3.76 20.27
C VAL A 26 1.68 -4.35 20.65
N VAL A 27 2.00 -4.42 21.94
CA VAL A 27 3.25 -5.02 22.43
C VAL A 27 3.34 -6.50 22.04
N HIS A 28 2.23 -7.23 22.10
CA HIS A 28 2.18 -8.62 21.69
C HIS A 28 2.45 -8.78 20.18
N LYS A 29 1.83 -7.96 19.33
CA LYS A 29 2.05 -8.01 17.87
C LYS A 29 3.45 -7.56 17.46
N VAL A 30 4.07 -6.63 18.17
CA VAL A 30 5.49 -6.31 17.97
C VAL A 30 6.38 -7.54 18.20
N LYS A 31 6.07 -8.36 19.21
CA LYS A 31 6.82 -9.63 19.43
C LYS A 31 6.58 -10.64 18.31
N GLU A 32 5.37 -10.73 17.77
CA GLU A 32 5.09 -11.58 16.60
C GLU A 32 5.84 -11.10 15.35
N VAL A 33 5.90 -9.78 15.10
CA VAL A 33 6.74 -9.21 14.02
C VAL A 33 8.19 -9.64 14.19
N PHE A 34 8.76 -9.54 15.40
CA PHE A 34 10.12 -10.03 15.66
C PHE A 34 10.27 -11.53 15.48
N ALA A 35 9.27 -12.33 15.85
CA ALA A 35 9.26 -13.76 15.61
C ALA A 35 9.19 -14.10 14.12
N SER A 36 8.51 -13.29 13.31
CA SER A 36 8.39 -13.50 11.85
C SER A 36 9.72 -13.49 11.11
N LEU A 37 10.76 -12.88 11.70
CA LEU A 37 12.13 -12.99 11.21
C LEU A 37 12.59 -14.45 11.11
N TYR A 38 12.05 -15.36 11.92
CA TYR A 38 12.42 -16.78 11.97
C TYR A 38 11.38 -17.71 11.32
N ASN A 39 10.48 -17.20 10.49
CA ASN A 39 9.63 -18.06 9.68
C ASN A 39 10.45 -18.82 8.61
N ASP A 40 9.89 -19.93 8.11
CA ASP A 40 10.59 -20.81 7.16
C ASP A 40 11.06 -20.08 5.91
N ARG A 41 10.25 -19.13 5.41
CA ARG A 41 10.56 -18.34 4.21
C ARG A 41 11.75 -17.41 4.43
N ALA A 42 11.80 -16.71 5.55
CA ALA A 42 12.87 -15.78 5.91
C ALA A 42 14.17 -16.53 6.22
N ILE A 43 14.10 -17.71 6.84
CA ILE A 43 15.26 -18.58 7.05
C ILE A 43 15.81 -19.05 5.69
N ALA A 44 14.96 -19.60 4.82
CA ALA A 44 15.38 -20.08 3.51
C ALA A 44 16.01 -18.95 2.66
N TYR A 45 15.41 -17.76 2.67
CA TYR A 45 15.93 -16.59 1.97
C TYR A 45 17.34 -16.21 2.46
N ARG A 46 17.55 -16.17 3.78
CA ARG A 46 18.86 -15.87 4.37
C ARG A 46 19.92 -16.91 4.01
N VAL A 47 19.57 -18.19 4.11
CA VAL A 47 20.49 -19.28 3.74
C VAL A 47 20.89 -19.17 2.27
N HIS A 48 19.92 -18.92 1.38
CA HIS A 48 20.17 -18.79 -0.06
C HIS A 48 21.10 -17.62 -0.42
N HIS A 49 21.01 -16.51 0.33
CA HIS A 49 21.85 -15.33 0.12
C HIS A 49 23.11 -15.30 1.00
N GLY A 50 23.37 -16.37 1.76
CA GLY A 50 24.56 -16.47 2.62
C GLY A 50 24.57 -15.52 3.81
N PHE A 51 23.41 -14.99 4.24
CA PHE A 51 23.32 -14.16 5.43
C PHE A 51 23.37 -15.00 6.69
N LYS A 52 24.25 -14.62 7.64
CA LYS A 52 24.22 -15.19 8.98
C LYS A 52 22.95 -14.76 9.71
N HIS A 53 22.33 -15.68 10.44
CA HIS A 53 21.09 -15.42 11.16
C HIS A 53 21.24 -14.39 12.28
N GLU A 54 22.42 -14.33 12.90
CA GLU A 54 22.76 -13.42 14.01
C GLU A 54 22.96 -11.96 13.60
N ASP A 55 23.15 -11.68 12.31
CA ASP A 55 23.48 -10.35 11.80
C ASP A 55 22.25 -9.57 11.29
N VAL A 56 21.04 -10.12 11.43
CA VAL A 56 19.81 -9.50 10.92
C VAL A 56 18.98 -8.92 12.06
N PHE A 57 18.83 -7.60 12.05
CA PHE A 57 17.97 -6.85 12.97
C PHE A 57 16.67 -6.44 12.27
N LEU A 58 15.56 -6.45 13.02
CA LEU A 58 14.24 -6.02 12.57
C LEU A 58 13.74 -4.87 13.44
N SER A 59 13.11 -3.88 12.82
CA SER A 59 12.37 -2.81 13.51
C SER A 59 10.88 -3.01 13.26
N ALA A 60 10.05 -2.82 14.29
CA ALA A 60 8.60 -2.86 14.17
C ALA A 60 8.05 -1.43 14.15
N GLY A 61 7.53 -1.00 13.00
CA GLY A 61 6.81 0.27 12.88
C GLY A 61 5.42 0.16 13.49
N VAL A 62 5.06 1.09 14.37
CA VAL A 62 3.69 1.21 14.91
C VAL A 62 3.09 2.50 14.39
N GLN A 63 2.11 2.36 13.49
CA GLN A 63 1.47 3.47 12.80
C GLN A 63 -0.03 3.51 13.12
N LEU A 64 -0.58 4.72 13.19
CA LEU A 64 -2.02 4.88 13.36
C LEU A 64 -2.75 4.42 12.08
N MET A 65 -3.75 3.56 12.24
CA MET A 65 -4.55 3.07 11.13
C MET A 65 -5.43 4.17 10.53
N VAL A 66 -5.36 4.34 9.21
CA VAL A 66 -6.29 5.16 8.42
C VAL A 66 -7.62 4.40 8.28
N ARG A 67 -8.77 5.09 8.34
CA ARG A 67 -10.10 4.46 8.18
C ARG A 67 -10.45 4.14 6.73
N SER A 68 -9.53 3.55 5.97
CA SER A 68 -9.74 3.13 4.58
C SER A 68 -10.63 1.88 4.45
N GLY A 69 -10.87 1.14 5.54
CA GLY A 69 -11.86 0.05 5.57
C GLY A 69 -13.29 0.49 5.19
N VAL A 70 -13.59 1.78 5.30
CA VAL A 70 -14.84 2.41 4.80
C VAL A 70 -14.57 3.47 3.72
N GLY A 71 -13.36 3.47 3.16
CA GLY A 71 -12.89 4.36 2.12
C GLY A 71 -12.21 3.55 1.01
N ALA A 72 -11.04 4.01 0.59
CA ALA A 72 -10.23 3.38 -0.44
C ALA A 72 -8.75 3.42 -0.07
N ALA A 73 -7.96 2.55 -0.68
CA ALA A 73 -6.51 2.53 -0.55
C ALA A 73 -5.90 1.91 -1.81
N GLY A 74 -4.59 2.07 -1.95
CA GLY A 74 -3.87 1.47 -3.06
C GLY A 74 -2.41 1.86 -3.08
N VAL A 75 -1.81 1.67 -4.23
CA VAL A 75 -0.39 1.94 -4.48
C VAL A 75 -0.28 2.91 -5.65
N LEU A 76 0.71 3.78 -5.62
CA LEU A 76 1.07 4.60 -6.78
C LEU A 76 2.57 4.52 -7.05
N PHE A 77 2.90 4.62 -8.33
CA PHE A 77 4.26 4.65 -8.84
C PHE A 77 4.51 5.96 -9.54
N THR A 78 5.66 6.57 -9.33
CA THR A 78 6.04 7.79 -10.06
C THR A 78 6.68 7.50 -11.43
N LEU A 79 6.35 6.37 -12.03
CA LEU A 79 6.61 6.03 -13.42
C LEU A 79 5.60 4.97 -13.88
N ASP A 80 5.55 4.73 -15.18
CA ASP A 80 4.90 3.52 -15.72
C ASP A 80 5.82 2.32 -15.48
N THR A 81 5.36 1.36 -14.66
CA THR A 81 6.13 0.18 -14.27
C THR A 81 6.30 -0.82 -15.41
N GLU A 82 5.46 -0.79 -16.46
CA GLU A 82 5.56 -1.68 -17.60
C GLU A 82 6.62 -1.20 -18.61
N SER A 83 6.58 0.09 -18.97
CA SER A 83 7.47 0.66 -19.99
C SER A 83 8.70 1.37 -19.44
N GLY A 84 8.68 1.75 -18.16
CA GLY A 84 9.67 2.63 -17.54
C GLY A 84 9.49 4.13 -17.89
N PHE A 85 8.39 4.51 -18.53
CA PHE A 85 8.11 5.90 -18.89
C PHE A 85 7.94 6.78 -17.66
N ARG A 86 8.82 7.77 -17.50
CA ARG A 86 8.97 8.55 -16.24
C ARG A 86 8.04 9.75 -16.11
N ASP A 87 7.37 10.17 -17.17
CA ASP A 87 6.55 11.39 -17.14
C ASP A 87 5.09 11.13 -16.74
N VAL A 88 4.82 9.98 -16.13
CA VAL A 88 3.51 9.63 -15.56
C VAL A 88 3.59 9.24 -14.10
N VAL A 89 2.50 9.49 -13.37
CA VAL A 89 2.19 8.80 -12.12
C VAL A 89 1.14 7.75 -12.46
N PHE A 90 1.43 6.49 -12.11
CA PHE A 90 0.49 5.39 -12.22
C PHE A 90 -0.14 5.15 -10.85
N VAL A 91 -1.45 5.31 -10.73
CA VAL A 91 -2.19 5.16 -9.48
C VAL A 91 -3.12 3.95 -9.57
N THR A 92 -3.03 3.06 -8.60
CA THR A 92 -3.99 1.97 -8.39
C THR A 92 -4.85 2.24 -7.18
N SER A 93 -6.11 1.83 -7.21
CA SER A 93 -7.07 2.08 -6.12
C SER A 93 -8.12 0.97 -6.00
N SER A 94 -8.41 0.56 -4.77
CA SER A 94 -9.55 -0.31 -4.47
C SER A 94 -10.25 0.11 -3.18
N PHE A 95 -11.46 -0.40 -2.95
CA PHE A 95 -12.18 -0.17 -1.70
C PHE A 95 -11.57 -0.99 -0.55
N GLY A 96 -11.62 -0.45 0.66
CA GLY A 96 -11.13 -1.12 1.86
C GLY A 96 -9.65 -0.85 2.16
N LEU A 97 -9.09 -1.68 3.05
CA LEU A 97 -7.67 -1.61 3.42
C LEU A 97 -6.76 -2.00 2.24
N GLY A 98 -5.60 -1.34 2.14
CA GLY A 98 -4.69 -1.43 0.98
C GLY A 98 -4.03 -2.80 0.77
N GLU A 99 -4.03 -3.65 1.79
CA GLU A 99 -3.39 -4.98 1.77
C GLU A 99 -3.80 -5.81 0.55
N MET A 100 -5.07 -5.74 0.13
CA MET A 100 -5.57 -6.50 -1.03
C MET A 100 -4.91 -6.07 -2.35
N VAL A 101 -4.56 -4.79 -2.47
CA VAL A 101 -3.86 -4.24 -3.65
C VAL A 101 -2.38 -4.61 -3.59
N VAL A 102 -1.74 -4.42 -2.44
CA VAL A 102 -0.31 -4.71 -2.21
C VAL A 102 0.00 -6.19 -2.48
N GLN A 103 -0.88 -7.10 -2.07
CA GLN A 103 -0.74 -8.53 -2.30
C GLN A 103 -1.13 -8.98 -3.72
N GLY A 104 -1.64 -8.09 -4.57
CA GLY A 104 -2.18 -8.45 -5.89
C GLY A 104 -3.43 -9.34 -5.84
N ALA A 105 -4.14 -9.33 -4.71
CA ALA A 105 -5.30 -10.17 -4.47
C ALA A 105 -6.61 -9.60 -5.04
N VAL A 106 -6.60 -8.33 -5.48
CA VAL A 106 -7.73 -7.66 -6.13
C VAL A 106 -7.28 -7.01 -7.44
N ASN A 107 -8.18 -6.91 -8.41
CA ASN A 107 -7.98 -6.11 -9.62
C ASN A 107 -8.49 -4.67 -9.34
N PRO A 108 -7.57 -3.70 -9.14
CA PRO A 108 -7.92 -2.34 -8.72
C PRO A 108 -8.31 -1.47 -9.91
N ASP A 109 -8.89 -0.31 -9.61
CA ASP A 109 -8.94 0.79 -10.58
C ASP A 109 -7.52 1.27 -10.89
N GLU A 110 -7.33 1.74 -12.12
CA GLU A 110 -6.05 2.22 -12.63
C GLU A 110 -6.21 3.61 -13.25
N PHE A 111 -5.27 4.49 -12.92
CA PHE A 111 -5.22 5.86 -13.43
C PHE A 111 -3.81 6.22 -13.85
N TYR A 112 -3.68 6.89 -15.00
CA TYR A 112 -2.41 7.46 -15.45
C TYR A 112 -2.51 8.98 -15.45
N VAL A 113 -1.59 9.64 -14.77
CA VAL A 113 -1.55 11.09 -14.64
C VAL A 113 -0.25 11.64 -15.23
N TYR A 114 -0.34 12.56 -16.17
CA TYR A 114 0.83 13.14 -16.83
C TYR A 114 1.48 14.24 -15.98
N LYS A 115 2.74 14.04 -15.61
CA LYS A 115 3.46 14.93 -14.68
C LYS A 115 3.60 16.37 -15.20
N PRO A 116 3.93 16.61 -16.49
CA PRO A 116 4.09 17.98 -16.99
C PRO A 116 2.80 18.81 -16.94
N THR A 117 1.64 18.23 -17.29
CA THR A 117 0.35 18.95 -17.20
C THR A 117 -0.09 19.15 -15.76
N LEU A 118 0.16 18.17 -14.88
CA LEU A 118 -0.12 18.29 -13.45
C LEU A 118 0.68 19.43 -12.82
N THR A 119 1.98 19.52 -13.14
CA THR A 119 2.87 20.59 -12.66
C THR A 119 2.42 21.97 -13.18
N ALA A 120 1.83 22.02 -14.38
CA ALA A 120 1.25 23.22 -14.94
C ALA A 120 -0.14 23.58 -14.36
N GLY A 121 -0.64 22.83 -13.38
CA GLY A 121 -1.94 23.08 -12.73
C GLY A 121 -3.15 22.79 -13.61
N LYS A 122 -3.01 21.92 -14.62
CA LYS A 122 -4.08 21.55 -15.56
C LYS A 122 -4.59 20.14 -15.26
N PRO A 123 -5.82 19.79 -15.70
CA PRO A 123 -6.29 18.41 -15.67
C PRO A 123 -5.29 17.48 -16.36
N ALA A 124 -4.85 16.46 -15.65
CA ALA A 124 -3.68 15.66 -16.05
C ALA A 124 -3.94 14.16 -16.19
N ILE A 125 -5.16 13.69 -15.90
CA ILE A 125 -5.54 12.28 -16.03
C ILE A 125 -5.63 11.92 -17.52
N LEU A 126 -4.75 11.04 -17.98
CA LEU A 126 -4.68 10.55 -19.36
C LEU A 126 -5.62 9.37 -19.61
N ARG A 127 -5.70 8.46 -18.63
CA ARG A 127 -6.44 7.20 -18.74
C ARG A 127 -7.04 6.83 -17.40
N ARG A 128 -8.23 6.22 -17.46
CA ARG A 128 -8.89 5.55 -16.35
C ARG A 128 -9.25 4.13 -16.80
N SER A 129 -9.07 3.14 -15.94
CA SER A 129 -9.50 1.77 -16.20
C SER A 129 -10.14 1.23 -14.92
N LEU A 130 -11.37 0.73 -15.07
CA LEU A 130 -12.19 0.29 -13.95
C LEU A 130 -11.79 -1.13 -13.58
N GLY A 131 -11.36 -1.33 -12.34
CA GLY A 131 -11.05 -2.64 -11.79
C GLY A 131 -12.31 -3.40 -11.39
N SER A 132 -12.25 -4.73 -11.39
CA SER A 132 -13.39 -5.56 -10.96
C SER A 132 -13.70 -5.38 -9.47
N LYS A 133 -12.68 -5.06 -8.66
CA LYS A 133 -12.78 -4.80 -7.21
C LYS A 133 -13.67 -5.81 -6.48
N ALA A 134 -13.52 -7.09 -6.83
CA ALA A 134 -14.47 -8.13 -6.41
C ALA A 134 -14.54 -8.32 -4.89
N ILE A 135 -13.40 -8.17 -4.21
CA ILE A 135 -13.27 -8.31 -2.76
C ILE A 135 -12.62 -7.08 -2.16
N ARG A 136 -12.90 -6.85 -0.88
CA ARG A 136 -12.29 -5.79 -0.07
C ARG A 136 -11.95 -6.30 1.32
N MET A 137 -10.90 -5.73 1.93
CA MET A 137 -10.58 -5.97 3.33
C MET A 137 -11.14 -4.85 4.20
N VAL A 138 -11.83 -5.22 5.27
CA VAL A 138 -12.47 -4.29 6.21
C VAL A 138 -12.14 -4.69 7.66
N TYR A 139 -12.44 -3.82 8.62
CA TYR A 139 -12.36 -4.19 10.03
C TYR A 139 -13.39 -5.27 10.34
N SER A 140 -12.98 -6.28 11.09
CA SER A 140 -13.93 -7.31 11.53
C SER A 140 -14.70 -6.83 12.76
N ASP A 141 -15.94 -7.28 12.86
CA ASP A 141 -16.79 -7.18 14.05
C ASP A 141 -16.81 -8.49 14.87
N VAL A 142 -16.08 -9.51 14.41
CA VAL A 142 -16.01 -10.83 15.06
C VAL A 142 -14.92 -10.83 16.15
N PRO A 143 -15.24 -11.22 17.39
CA PRO A 143 -14.25 -11.29 18.46
C PRO A 143 -13.06 -12.20 18.10
N GLY A 144 -11.84 -11.67 18.27
CA GLY A 144 -10.59 -12.38 17.93
C GLY A 144 -10.13 -12.22 16.48
N GLU A 145 -10.97 -11.65 15.61
CA GLU A 145 -10.61 -11.30 14.24
C GLU A 145 -10.41 -9.78 14.13
N ARG A 146 -9.30 -9.33 13.57
CA ARG A 146 -8.99 -7.89 13.46
C ARG A 146 -9.50 -7.29 12.16
N VAL A 147 -9.35 -8.03 11.08
CA VAL A 147 -9.76 -7.66 9.73
C VAL A 147 -10.37 -8.88 9.07
N ARG A 148 -11.31 -8.65 8.17
CA ARG A 148 -11.91 -9.71 7.33
C ARG A 148 -11.89 -9.30 5.87
N THR A 149 -11.91 -10.29 5.00
CA THR A 149 -12.15 -10.09 3.57
C THR A 149 -13.60 -10.40 3.27
N GLU A 150 -14.26 -9.51 2.54
CA GLU A 150 -15.65 -9.68 2.12
C GLU A 150 -15.82 -9.30 0.64
N ASP A 151 -16.93 -9.76 0.06
CA ASP A 151 -17.36 -9.32 -1.26
C ASP A 151 -17.63 -7.81 -1.25
N THR A 152 -17.04 -7.09 -2.21
CA THR A 152 -17.38 -5.68 -2.42
C THR A 152 -18.86 -5.57 -2.84
N PRO A 153 -19.66 -4.66 -2.27
CA PRO A 153 -21.03 -4.42 -2.73
C PRO A 153 -21.10 -4.19 -4.24
N VAL A 154 -22.11 -4.77 -4.91
CA VAL A 154 -22.19 -4.81 -6.38
C VAL A 154 -22.23 -3.40 -6.98
N GLU A 155 -22.93 -2.49 -6.31
CA GLU A 155 -23.04 -1.07 -6.65
C GLU A 155 -21.70 -0.33 -6.59
N LEU A 156 -20.75 -0.79 -5.76
CA LEU A 156 -19.42 -0.20 -5.67
C LEU A 156 -18.50 -0.75 -6.76
N ARG A 157 -18.64 -2.03 -7.17
CA ARG A 157 -17.77 -2.65 -8.18
C ARG A 157 -17.79 -1.92 -9.52
N SER A 158 -18.94 -1.36 -9.91
CA SER A 158 -19.13 -0.62 -11.16
C SER A 158 -18.76 0.86 -11.10
N THR A 159 -18.18 1.33 -9.99
CA THR A 159 -17.75 2.73 -9.80
C THR A 159 -16.25 2.81 -9.50
N PHE A 160 -15.65 3.96 -9.81
CA PHE A 160 -14.28 4.24 -9.40
C PHE A 160 -14.24 4.47 -7.88
N SER A 161 -13.23 3.90 -7.24
CA SER A 161 -13.05 3.94 -5.77
C SER A 161 -12.59 5.30 -5.23
N ILE A 162 -12.06 6.17 -6.10
CA ILE A 162 -11.65 7.53 -5.79
C ILE A 162 -12.05 8.48 -6.92
N SER A 163 -12.17 9.77 -6.61
CA SER A 163 -12.53 10.80 -7.59
C SER A 163 -11.32 11.31 -8.37
N ASP A 164 -11.58 12.06 -9.44
CA ASP A 164 -10.51 12.71 -10.22
C ASP A 164 -9.71 13.73 -9.39
N GLU A 165 -10.36 14.37 -8.42
CA GLU A 165 -9.72 15.29 -7.48
C GLU A 165 -8.76 14.52 -6.56
N ASP A 166 -9.17 13.36 -6.04
CA ASP A 166 -8.30 12.51 -5.24
C ASP A 166 -7.08 12.04 -6.04
N VAL A 167 -7.29 11.58 -7.28
CA VAL A 167 -6.21 11.12 -8.18
C VAL A 167 -5.20 12.23 -8.43
N GLN A 168 -5.66 13.45 -8.69
CA GLN A 168 -4.78 14.59 -8.88
C GLN A 168 -4.04 14.99 -7.60
N GLU A 169 -4.71 14.95 -6.44
CA GLU A 169 -4.10 15.29 -5.16
C GLU A 169 -3.03 14.27 -4.73
N LEU A 170 -3.33 12.97 -4.85
CA LEU A 170 -2.35 11.91 -4.66
C LEU A 170 -1.14 12.09 -5.58
N SER A 171 -1.38 12.37 -6.86
CA SER A 171 -0.30 12.56 -7.83
C SER A 171 0.58 13.76 -7.47
N LYS A 172 0.02 14.85 -6.94
CA LYS A 172 0.83 15.99 -6.45
C LYS A 172 1.70 15.60 -5.27
N GLN A 173 1.15 14.87 -4.30
CA GLN A 173 1.92 14.38 -3.15
C GLN A 173 3.05 13.45 -3.61
N ALA A 174 2.78 12.57 -4.57
CA ALA A 174 3.77 11.68 -5.18
C ALA A 174 4.94 12.46 -5.80
N LEU A 175 4.68 13.57 -6.51
CA LEU A 175 5.74 14.41 -7.08
C LEU A 175 6.57 15.12 -6.01
N VAL A 176 5.98 15.50 -4.88
CA VAL A 176 6.73 16.06 -3.75
C VAL A 176 7.69 15.01 -3.17
N ILE A 177 7.21 13.77 -3.02
CA ILE A 177 8.00 12.64 -2.50
C ILE A 177 9.13 12.26 -3.48
N GLU A 178 8.81 12.05 -4.76
CA GLU A 178 9.82 11.76 -5.80
C GLU A 178 10.90 12.85 -5.86
N LYS A 179 10.50 14.13 -5.81
CA LYS A 179 11.45 15.24 -5.79
C LYS A 179 12.36 15.19 -4.55
N HIS A 180 11.82 14.84 -3.39
CA HIS A 180 12.59 14.72 -2.16
C HIS A 180 13.66 13.61 -2.25
N TYR A 181 13.29 12.43 -2.76
CA TYR A 181 14.18 11.27 -2.85
C TYR A 181 15.06 11.24 -4.11
N GLY A 182 14.75 12.07 -5.12
CA GLY A 182 15.52 12.20 -6.36
C GLY A 182 15.47 10.97 -7.28
N ARG A 183 14.49 10.08 -7.09
CA ARG A 183 14.35 8.81 -7.81
C ARG A 183 12.86 8.42 -7.92
N PRO A 184 12.48 7.53 -8.87
CA PRO A 184 11.14 6.99 -8.91
C PRO A 184 10.77 6.28 -7.61
N MET A 185 9.51 6.45 -7.19
CA MET A 185 9.01 5.96 -5.92
C MET A 185 7.82 5.02 -6.13
N ASP A 186 7.77 3.99 -5.29
CA ASP A 186 6.62 3.14 -5.02
C ASP A 186 6.03 3.60 -3.67
N ILE A 187 4.75 3.94 -3.66
CA ILE A 187 4.11 4.66 -2.54
C ILE A 187 2.76 4.03 -2.25
N GLU A 188 2.59 3.55 -1.03
CA GLU A 188 1.28 3.15 -0.50
C GLU A 188 0.51 4.37 -0.01
N TRP A 189 -0.81 4.36 -0.21
CA TRP A 189 -1.68 5.43 0.22
C TRP A 189 -3.05 4.93 0.68
N ALA A 190 -3.72 5.73 1.49
CA ALA A 190 -5.05 5.44 2.00
C ALA A 190 -5.93 6.71 2.03
N LYS A 191 -7.18 6.58 1.60
CA LYS A 191 -8.25 7.56 1.80
C LYS A 191 -9.08 7.17 3.01
N ASP A 192 -9.09 8.04 4.01
CA ASP A 192 -9.93 7.87 5.17
C ASP A 192 -11.40 8.07 4.80
N GLY A 193 -12.23 7.03 4.94
CA GLY A 193 -13.64 7.09 4.56
C GLY A 193 -14.53 7.92 5.49
N VAL A 194 -14.02 8.36 6.64
CA VAL A 194 -14.75 9.20 7.61
C VAL A 194 -14.47 10.68 7.36
N SER A 195 -13.19 11.03 7.21
CA SER A 195 -12.75 12.42 7.04
C SER A 195 -12.60 12.84 5.57
N GLY A 196 -12.52 11.88 4.64
CA GLY A 196 -12.24 12.11 3.22
C GLY A 196 -10.79 12.48 2.91
N LYS A 197 -9.90 12.53 3.92
CA LYS A 197 -8.49 12.90 3.76
C LYS A 197 -7.67 11.76 3.17
N LEU A 198 -6.66 12.15 2.40
CA LEU A 198 -5.66 11.25 1.82
C LEU A 198 -4.41 11.23 2.72
N PHE A 199 -3.85 10.03 2.88
CA PHE A 199 -2.65 9.77 3.66
C PHE A 199 -1.68 8.93 2.83
N ILE A 200 -0.39 9.23 2.96
CA ILE A 200 0.70 8.36 2.52
C ILE A 200 1.02 7.46 3.71
N VAL A 201 1.06 6.15 3.50
CA VAL A 201 1.23 5.16 4.57
C VAL A 201 2.59 4.49 4.52
#